data_AF-A0A1B7X3R6-F1
#
_entry.id   AF-A0A1B7X3R6-F1
#
_cell.length_a   1.000
_cell.length_b   1.000
_cell.length_c   1.000
_cell.angle_alpha   90.00
_cell.angle_beta   90.00
_cell.angle_gamma   90.00
#
_symmetry.space_group_name_H-M   'P 1'
#
loop_
_entity.id
_entity.type
_entity.pdbx_description
1 polymer ?
#
loop_
_entity_poly.entity_id
_entity_poly.type
_entity_poly.pdbx_seq_one_letter_code
_entity_poly.pdbx_strand_id
1 'polypeptide(L)'
;ADESNDFGPEAAGKLKEDFYNQYGTKTQAGILKNAGKILIAGAKLNWINMGLSPIDLQLLESEKVTLRELCNVYGVNSALFNDPDNKTYNNMKEAKKEMLTQVVLPELVALRDAFNRFFTTEIGEGYYIDFDLTVFPELQEDMKELSAILSQSWWITPNEKRAAMRYDTVEDEVMNEIFIPAGYLPIDELTMLQDPRDAQQQSDYNLPPVK
;
A
#
# COMPACT_ATOMS: atom_id res chain seq x y z
N ALA A 1 57.22 -8.18 11.26
CA ALA A 1 58.00 -9.27 11.87
C ALA A 1 56.99 -10.28 12.37
N ASP A 2 56.80 -11.34 11.59
CA ASP A 2 55.88 -12.43 11.87
C ASP A 2 56.61 -13.37 12.83
N GLU A 3 56.61 -13.02 14.12
CA GLU A 3 57.01 -13.96 15.16
C GLU A 3 55.87 -14.95 15.31
N SER A 4 55.93 -16.03 14.52
CA SER A 4 55.11 -17.21 14.74
C SER A 4 55.31 -17.63 16.19
N ASN A 5 54.23 -17.60 16.96
CA ASN A 5 54.13 -18.15 18.30
C ASN A 5 54.47 -19.66 18.25
N ASP A 6 55.76 -20.01 18.21
CA ASP A 6 56.22 -21.41 18.21
C ASP A 6 56.37 -21.87 19.67
N PHE A 7 55.23 -22.14 20.30
CA PHE A 7 55.21 -22.78 21.59
C PHE A 7 55.54 -24.25 21.40
N GLY A 8 56.60 -24.73 22.04
CA GLY A 8 56.80 -26.18 22.20
C GLY A 8 55.53 -26.83 22.80
N PRO A 9 55.21 -28.09 22.44
CA PRO A 9 53.93 -28.72 22.79
C PRO A 9 53.63 -28.73 24.29
N GLU A 10 54.67 -28.72 25.13
CA GLU A 10 54.56 -28.65 26.58
C GLU A 10 54.18 -27.25 27.11
N ALA A 11 54.72 -26.19 26.52
CA ALA A 11 54.42 -24.80 26.89
C ALA A 11 53.02 -24.38 26.44
N ALA A 12 52.61 -24.83 25.25
CA ALA A 12 51.24 -24.66 24.75
C ALA A 12 50.23 -25.40 25.65
N GLY A 13 50.59 -26.60 26.11
CA GLY A 13 49.79 -27.39 27.05
C GLY A 13 49.56 -26.66 28.36
N LYS A 14 50.63 -26.14 28.99
CA LYS A 14 50.52 -25.38 30.24
C LYS A 14 49.71 -24.09 30.09
N LEU A 15 49.94 -23.32 29.03
CA LEU A 15 49.19 -22.09 28.79
C LEU A 15 47.70 -22.36 28.56
N LYS A 16 47.37 -23.47 27.88
CA LYS A 16 45.98 -23.94 27.74
C LYS A 16 45.40 -24.32 29.10
N GLU A 17 46.12 -25.08 29.90
CA GLU A 17 45.65 -25.54 31.22
C GLU A 17 45.45 -24.36 32.20
N ASP A 18 46.39 -23.41 32.26
CA ASP A 18 46.29 -22.19 33.05
C ASP A 18 45.10 -21.33 32.60
N PHE A 19 44.88 -21.20 31.29
CA PHE A 19 43.70 -20.52 30.74
C PHE A 19 42.40 -21.20 31.18
N TYR A 20 42.32 -22.52 31.06
CA TYR A 20 41.11 -23.27 31.44
C TYR A 20 40.87 -23.25 32.95
N ASN A 21 41.90 -23.28 33.78
CA ASN A 21 41.76 -23.25 35.23
C ASN A 21 41.41 -21.86 35.77
N GLN A 22 41.95 -20.80 35.17
CA GLN A 22 41.78 -19.43 35.66
C GLN A 22 40.55 -18.73 35.04
N TYR A 23 40.23 -19.03 33.78
CA TYR A 23 39.18 -18.35 33.02
C TYR A 23 38.16 -19.32 32.41
N GLY A 24 38.56 -20.55 32.09
CA GLY A 24 37.69 -21.57 31.53
C GLY A 24 36.62 -22.02 32.51
N THR A 25 35.36 -21.88 32.13
CA THR A 25 34.24 -22.38 32.92
C THR A 25 33.32 -23.18 32.02
N LYS A 26 33.01 -24.42 32.42
CA LYS A 26 32.11 -25.32 31.68
C LYS A 26 30.63 -25.08 31.99
N THR A 27 30.34 -24.17 32.92
CA THR A 27 28.99 -23.90 33.45
C THR A 27 28.65 -22.41 33.32
N GLN A 28 27.42 -22.09 32.92
CA GLN A 28 26.93 -20.70 32.72
C GLN A 28 27.20 -19.78 33.93
N ALA A 29 27.10 -20.30 35.15
CA ALA A 29 27.37 -19.53 36.38
C ALA A 29 28.86 -19.13 36.56
N GLY A 30 29.80 -19.91 36.01
CA GLY A 30 31.22 -19.60 36.03
C GLY A 30 31.61 -18.51 35.02
N ILE A 31 30.90 -18.47 33.88
CA ILE A 31 31.12 -17.47 32.81
C ILE A 31 30.83 -16.07 33.35
N LEU A 32 29.72 -15.91 34.08
CA LEU A 32 29.33 -14.64 34.72
C LEU A 32 30.34 -14.17 35.79
N LYS A 33 30.97 -15.10 36.52
CA LYS A 33 31.98 -14.77 37.56
C LYS A 33 33.33 -14.34 37.00
N ASN A 34 33.65 -14.74 35.77
CA ASN A 34 34.91 -14.43 35.10
C ASN A 34 34.78 -13.32 34.06
N ALA A 35 33.57 -12.81 33.84
CA ALA A 35 33.31 -11.67 32.96
C ALA A 35 34.05 -10.41 33.46
N GLY A 36 34.79 -9.75 32.57
CA GLY A 36 35.52 -8.50 32.88
C GLY A 36 36.88 -8.66 33.55
N LYS A 37 37.36 -9.89 33.78
CA LYS A 37 38.74 -10.11 34.29
C LYS A 37 39.77 -9.85 33.19
N ILE A 38 40.85 -9.17 33.56
CA ILE A 38 41.98 -8.91 32.66
C ILE A 38 42.76 -10.21 32.46
N LEU A 39 42.84 -10.68 31.22
CA LEU A 39 43.62 -11.83 30.85
C LEU A 39 45.09 -11.42 30.64
N ILE A 40 45.98 -11.96 31.47
CA ILE A 40 47.42 -11.74 31.33
C ILE A 40 48.02 -13.05 30.79
N ALA A 41 48.50 -13.02 29.55
CA ALA A 41 49.21 -14.14 28.94
C ALA A 41 50.61 -13.70 28.55
N GLY A 42 51.61 -14.57 28.72
CA GLY A 42 53.01 -14.33 28.32
C GLY A 42 53.24 -14.34 26.80
N ALA A 43 52.17 -14.34 26.03
CA ALA A 43 52.12 -14.53 24.59
C ALA A 43 51.16 -13.51 23.97
N LYS A 44 51.45 -13.09 22.73
CA LYS A 44 50.56 -12.22 21.96
C LYS A 44 49.33 -13.02 21.55
N LEU A 45 48.24 -12.89 22.29
CA LEU A 45 46.94 -13.48 21.98
C LEU A 45 46.08 -12.46 21.22
N ASN A 46 45.49 -12.89 20.10
CA ASN A 46 44.48 -12.10 19.41
C ASN A 46 43.10 -12.46 19.98
N TRP A 47 42.34 -11.44 20.39
CA TRP A 47 40.96 -11.61 20.79
C TRP A 47 40.08 -11.76 19.55
N ILE A 48 39.34 -12.86 19.45
CA ILE A 48 38.28 -13.03 18.45
C ILE A 48 36.96 -12.85 19.19
N ASN A 49 36.24 -11.76 18.89
CA ASN A 49 34.90 -11.56 19.41
C ASN A 49 33.96 -12.56 18.72
N MET A 50 33.66 -13.66 19.41
CA MET A 50 32.52 -14.48 19.05
C MET A 50 31.28 -13.68 19.48
N GLY A 51 30.76 -12.87 18.57
CA GLY A 51 29.55 -12.08 18.76
C GLY A 51 28.32 -12.96 19.03
N LEU A 52 27.14 -12.33 19.06
CA LEU A 52 25.82 -12.96 19.30
C LEU A 52 25.76 -14.44 18.93
N SER A 53 25.22 -15.26 19.84
CA SER A 53 25.02 -16.68 19.59
C SER A 53 24.35 -16.87 18.23
N PRO A 54 24.87 -17.72 17.33
CA PRO A 54 24.23 -18.01 16.04
C PRO A 54 22.74 -18.36 16.15
N ILE A 55 22.34 -18.89 17.31
CA ILE A 55 20.95 -19.23 17.66
C ILE A 55 20.07 -17.97 17.77
N ASP A 56 20.58 -16.89 18.38
CA ASP A 56 19.81 -15.65 18.58
C ASP A 56 19.59 -14.93 17.25
N LEU A 57 20.57 -14.98 16.35
CA LEU A 57 20.46 -14.45 14.99
C LEU A 57 19.42 -15.23 14.17
N GLN A 58 19.44 -16.56 14.24
CA GLN A 58 18.45 -17.41 13.57
C GLN A 58 17.04 -17.21 14.12
N LEU A 59 16.89 -17.01 15.43
CA LEU A 59 15.59 -16.75 16.05
C LEU A 59 15.01 -15.42 15.53
N LEU A 60 15.81 -14.35 15.51
CA LEU A 60 15.37 -13.05 15.01
C LEU A 60 14.98 -13.11 13.52
N GLU A 61 15.72 -13.88 12.72
CA GLU A 61 15.40 -14.08 11.31
C GLU A 61 14.11 -14.88 11.12
N SER A 62 13.90 -15.92 11.93
CA SER A 62 12.65 -16.69 11.96
C SER A 62 11.45 -15.83 12.33
N GLU A 63 11.57 -14.94 13.33
CA GLU A 63 10.48 -14.04 13.72
C GLU A 63 10.04 -13.12 12.58
N LYS A 64 10.99 -12.60 11.79
CA LYS A 64 10.68 -11.79 10.61
C LYS A 64 9.94 -12.59 9.54
N VAL A 65 10.37 -13.83 9.29
CA VAL A 65 9.70 -14.72 8.32
C VAL A 65 8.28 -15.02 8.77
N THR A 66 8.09 -15.38 10.04
CA THR A 66 6.75 -15.66 10.60
C THR A 66 5.83 -14.44 10.52
N LEU A 67 6.34 -13.23 10.77
CA LEU A 67 5.56 -12.00 10.61
C LEU A 67 5.11 -11.82 9.16
N ARG A 68 5.97 -12.07 8.17
CA ARG A 68 5.63 -11.98 6.75
C ARG A 68 4.62 -13.05 6.33
N GLU A 69 4.77 -14.28 6.81
CA GLU A 69 3.81 -15.36 6.57
C GLU A 69 2.42 -15.00 7.12
N LEU A 70 2.36 -14.45 8.34
CA LEU A 70 1.10 -13.97 8.94
C LEU A 70 0.47 -12.87 8.10
N CYS A 71 1.26 -11.88 7.69
CA CYS A 71 0.83 -10.78 6.82
C CYS A 71 0.21 -11.30 5.51
N ASN A 72 0.85 -12.28 4.88
CA ASN A 72 0.35 -12.90 3.66
C ASN A 72 -0.99 -13.63 3.85
N VAL A 73 -1.20 -14.30 4.99
CA VAL A 73 -2.48 -14.97 5.29
C VAL A 73 -3.64 -13.97 5.35
N TYR A 74 -3.39 -12.78 5.89
CA TYR A 74 -4.39 -11.71 5.98
C TYR A 74 -4.44 -10.81 4.74
N GLY A 75 -3.57 -11.02 3.74
CA GLY A 75 -3.50 -10.15 2.55
C GLY A 75 -3.01 -8.72 2.85
N VAL A 76 -2.23 -8.55 3.93
CA VAL A 76 -1.70 -7.24 4.35
C VAL A 76 -0.20 -7.21 4.10
N ASN A 77 0.32 -6.06 3.65
CA ASN A 77 1.75 -5.91 3.38
C ASN A 77 2.57 -5.76 4.68
N SER A 78 3.70 -6.49 4.80
CA SER A 78 4.56 -6.46 5.99
C SER A 78 5.20 -5.09 6.26
N ALA A 79 5.28 -4.21 5.26
CA ALA A 79 5.77 -2.84 5.41
C ALA A 79 4.97 -2.03 6.44
N LEU A 80 3.68 -2.35 6.63
CA LEU A 80 2.82 -1.71 7.63
C LEU A 80 3.23 -2.06 9.07
N PHE A 81 3.87 -3.21 9.27
CA PHE A 81 4.28 -3.74 10.58
C PHE A 81 5.76 -3.46 10.87
N ASN A 82 6.30 -2.37 10.33
CA ASN A 82 7.65 -1.92 10.61
C ASN A 82 8.76 -2.92 10.23
N ASP A 83 8.54 -3.70 9.18
CA ASP A 83 9.57 -4.55 8.58
C ASP A 83 10.77 -3.69 8.12
N PRO A 84 11.99 -3.87 8.68
CA PRO A 84 13.14 -3.03 8.38
C PRO A 84 13.60 -3.08 6.92
N ASP A 85 13.23 -4.12 6.18
CA ASP A 85 13.70 -4.32 4.81
C ASP A 85 12.89 -3.52 3.77
N ASN A 86 11.75 -2.92 4.13
CA ASN A 86 10.82 -2.30 3.17
C ASN A 86 10.19 -0.96 3.63
N LYS A 87 10.98 -0.06 4.25
CA LYS A 87 10.48 1.20 4.87
C LYS A 87 10.64 2.47 4.03
N THR A 88 10.26 2.48 2.76
CA THR A 88 10.16 3.76 2.03
C THR A 88 8.77 4.38 2.23
N TYR A 89 8.69 5.71 2.37
CA TYR A 89 7.41 6.41 2.55
C TYR A 89 6.41 6.16 1.41
N ASN A 90 6.89 6.07 0.16
CA ASN A 90 6.05 5.72 -0.99
C ASN A 90 5.46 4.30 -0.84
N ASN A 91 6.30 3.33 -0.45
CA ASN A 91 5.88 1.96 -0.21
C ASN A 91 4.83 1.88 0.92
N MET A 92 4.92 2.72 1.95
CA MET A 92 3.91 2.75 3.02
C MET A 92 2.56 3.27 2.54
N LYS A 93 2.53 4.27 1.65
CA LYS A 93 1.28 4.80 1.10
C LYS A 93 0.61 3.78 0.19
N GLU A 94 1.39 3.14 -0.69
CA GLU A 94 0.91 2.07 -1.57
C GLU A 94 0.44 0.86 -0.75
N ALA A 95 1.18 0.46 0.29
CA ALA A 95 0.79 -0.64 1.17
C ALA A 95 -0.53 -0.38 1.92
N LYS A 96 -0.79 0.85 2.38
CA LYS A 96 -2.08 1.21 2.99
C LYS A 96 -3.22 1.13 1.98
N LYS A 97 -2.99 1.63 0.76
CA LYS A 97 -3.95 1.56 -0.33
C LYS A 97 -4.26 0.10 -0.69
N GLU A 98 -3.24 -0.74 -0.83
CA GLU A 98 -3.35 -2.17 -1.11
C GLU A 98 -4.16 -2.90 -0.04
N MET A 99 -3.88 -2.63 1.25
CA MET A 99 -4.65 -3.19 2.36
C MET A 99 -6.14 -2.80 2.28
N LEU A 100 -6.44 -1.52 1.99
CA LEU A 100 -7.82 -1.07 1.87
C LEU A 100 -8.53 -1.78 0.72
N THR A 101 -7.90 -1.88 -0.45
CA THR A 101 -8.55 -2.43 -1.65
C THR A 101 -8.69 -3.95 -1.61
N GLN A 102 -7.70 -4.68 -1.11
CA GLN A 102 -7.70 -6.14 -1.13
C GLN A 102 -8.42 -6.76 0.08
N VAL A 103 -8.41 -6.11 1.25
CA VAL A 103 -8.91 -6.69 2.50
C VAL A 103 -10.14 -5.95 3.01
N VAL A 104 -10.05 -4.62 3.16
CA VAL A 104 -11.11 -3.85 3.83
C VAL A 104 -12.34 -3.69 2.95
N LEU A 105 -12.17 -3.33 1.67
CA LEU A 105 -13.30 -3.12 0.76
C LEU A 105 -14.16 -4.36 0.55
N PRO A 106 -13.61 -5.57 0.30
CA PRO A 106 -14.44 -6.77 0.16
C PRO A 106 -15.24 -7.10 1.42
N GLU A 107 -14.64 -6.93 2.61
CA GLU A 107 -15.32 -7.13 3.89
C GLU A 107 -16.44 -6.10 4.11
N LEU A 108 -16.20 -4.83 3.75
CA LEU A 108 -17.23 -3.79 3.81
C LEU A 108 -18.38 -4.07 2.84
N VAL A 109 -18.10 -4.57 1.63
CA VAL A 109 -19.14 -5.00 0.68
C VAL A 109 -19.96 -6.15 1.25
N ALA A 110 -19.31 -7.17 1.82
CA ALA A 110 -20.02 -8.30 2.44
C ALA A 110 -20.92 -7.84 3.60
N LEU A 111 -20.43 -6.92 4.43
CA LEU A 111 -21.16 -6.36 5.56
C LEU A 111 -22.33 -5.47 5.11
N ARG A 112 -22.11 -4.65 4.08
CA ARG A 112 -23.16 -3.86 3.44
C ARG A 112 -24.26 -4.75 2.87
N ASP A 113 -23.91 -5.79 2.15
CA ASP A 113 -24.87 -6.71 1.54
C ASP A 113 -25.65 -7.48 2.63
N ALA A 114 -24.99 -7.84 3.73
CA ALA A 114 -25.63 -8.42 4.90
C ALA A 114 -26.63 -7.46 5.55
N PHE A 115 -26.28 -6.18 5.70
CA PHE A 115 -27.18 -5.15 6.23
C PHE A 115 -28.35 -4.88 5.30
N ASN A 116 -28.12 -4.74 3.99
CA ASN A 116 -29.19 -4.57 3.03
C ASN A 116 -30.17 -5.73 3.08
N ARG A 117 -29.67 -6.97 3.13
CA ARG A 117 -30.52 -8.17 3.27
C ARG A 117 -31.31 -8.18 4.59
N PHE A 118 -30.69 -7.75 5.69
CA PHE A 118 -31.33 -7.75 7.01
C PHE A 118 -32.42 -6.69 7.13
N PHE A 119 -32.15 -5.48 6.62
CA PHE A 119 -33.05 -4.34 6.76
C PHE A 119 -33.99 -4.13 5.56
N THR A 120 -33.96 -4.99 4.54
CA THR A 120 -34.79 -4.86 3.32
C THR A 120 -36.27 -4.58 3.65
N THR A 121 -36.82 -5.20 4.69
CA THR A 121 -38.23 -5.03 5.08
C THR A 121 -38.54 -3.68 5.74
N GLU A 122 -37.56 -3.02 6.36
CA GLU A 122 -37.78 -1.78 7.13
C GLU A 122 -37.44 -0.48 6.38
N ILE A 123 -36.50 -0.52 5.42
CA ILE A 123 -36.03 0.70 4.72
C ILE A 123 -37.02 1.13 3.62
N GLY A 124 -37.87 0.21 3.13
CA GLY A 124 -38.82 0.47 2.04
C GLY A 124 -38.24 0.22 0.65
N GLU A 125 -39.10 0.25 -0.37
CA GLU A 125 -38.69 0.03 -1.77
C GLU A 125 -37.94 1.26 -2.31
N GLY A 126 -36.76 1.04 -2.90
CA GLY A 126 -35.97 2.07 -3.57
C GLY A 126 -34.75 2.59 -2.80
N TYR A 127 -34.57 2.21 -1.54
CA TYR A 127 -33.42 2.62 -0.72
C TYR A 127 -32.48 1.46 -0.43
N TYR A 128 -31.18 1.73 -0.44
CA TYR A 128 -30.14 0.79 -0.05
C TYR A 128 -29.11 1.47 0.83
N ILE A 129 -28.51 0.70 1.74
CA ILE A 129 -27.39 1.12 2.56
C ILE A 129 -26.12 0.90 1.74
N ASP A 130 -25.30 1.93 1.63
CA ASP A 130 -23.93 1.85 1.10
C ASP A 130 -22.99 2.58 2.06
N PHE A 131 -21.69 2.28 1.95
CA PHE A 131 -20.66 2.96 2.73
C PHE A 131 -19.97 4.02 1.88
N ASP A 132 -19.52 5.10 2.55
CA ASP A 132 -18.82 6.20 1.91
C ASP A 132 -17.31 5.92 1.82
N LEU A 133 -16.78 5.93 0.60
CA LEU A 133 -15.36 5.76 0.32
C LEU A 133 -14.55 7.06 0.36
N THR A 134 -15.22 8.21 0.36
CA THR A 134 -14.56 9.53 0.39
C THR A 134 -13.85 9.80 1.71
N VAL A 135 -14.21 9.06 2.77
CA VAL A 135 -13.59 9.15 4.09
C VAL A 135 -12.13 8.66 4.08
N PHE A 136 -11.74 7.81 3.12
CA PHE A 136 -10.38 7.25 3.05
C PHE A 136 -9.45 8.17 2.27
N PRO A 137 -8.50 8.87 2.92
CA PRO A 137 -7.56 9.75 2.22
C PRO A 137 -6.66 9.00 1.24
N GLU A 138 -6.41 7.72 1.48
CA GLU A 138 -5.58 6.85 0.62
C GLU A 138 -6.22 6.58 -0.76
N LEU A 139 -7.56 6.68 -0.88
CA LEU A 139 -8.29 6.45 -2.13
C LEU A 139 -8.54 7.74 -2.93
N GLN A 140 -8.16 8.90 -2.39
CA GLN A 140 -8.43 10.20 -3.03
C GLN A 140 -7.69 10.39 -4.36
N GLU A 141 -6.53 9.74 -4.54
CA GLU A 141 -5.79 9.81 -5.81
C GLU A 141 -6.54 9.08 -6.93
N ASP A 142 -7.08 7.89 -6.66
CA ASP A 142 -7.88 7.15 -7.63
C ASP A 142 -9.20 7.87 -7.94
N MET A 143 -9.80 8.50 -6.92
CA MET A 143 -11.00 9.32 -7.12
C MET A 143 -10.72 10.53 -8.01
N LYS A 144 -9.53 11.14 -7.90
CA LYS A 144 -9.10 12.23 -8.78
C LYS A 144 -8.90 11.76 -10.21
N GLU A 145 -8.30 10.59 -10.41
CA GLU A 145 -8.14 9.98 -11.75
C GLU A 145 -9.51 9.66 -12.36
N LEU A 146 -10.41 9.04 -11.59
CA LEU A 146 -11.79 8.75 -12.02
C LEU A 146 -12.53 10.04 -12.38
N SER A 147 -12.43 11.09 -11.56
CA SER A 147 -13.03 12.41 -11.84
C SER A 147 -12.48 13.04 -13.13
N ALA A 148 -11.18 12.90 -13.38
CA ALA A 148 -10.56 13.38 -14.63
C ALA A 148 -11.09 12.62 -15.85
N ILE A 149 -11.21 11.29 -15.77
CA ILE A 149 -11.78 10.45 -16.82
C ILE A 149 -13.25 10.84 -17.08
N LEU A 150 -14.06 10.99 -16.03
CA LEU A 150 -15.47 11.40 -16.15
C LEU A 150 -15.63 12.80 -16.74
N SER A 151 -14.72 13.72 -16.41
CA SER A 151 -14.73 15.09 -16.96
C SER A 151 -14.43 15.09 -18.46
N GLN A 152 -13.55 14.22 -18.93
CA GLN A 152 -13.22 14.07 -20.37
C GLN A 152 -14.26 13.27 -21.15
N SER A 153 -15.01 12.40 -20.46
CA SER A 153 -16.01 11.53 -21.07
C SER A 153 -17.32 12.28 -21.33
N TRP A 154 -17.39 13.02 -22.44
CA TRP A 154 -18.59 13.77 -22.83
C TRP A 154 -19.76 12.89 -23.28
N TRP A 155 -19.49 11.64 -23.69
CA TRP A 155 -20.49 10.68 -24.15
C TRP A 155 -21.29 10.00 -23.03
N ILE A 156 -20.99 10.33 -21.76
CA ILE A 156 -21.68 9.79 -20.57
C ILE A 156 -22.62 10.87 -20.04
N THR A 157 -23.84 10.50 -19.67
CA THR A 157 -24.83 11.42 -19.11
C THR A 157 -24.40 11.94 -17.74
N PRO A 158 -24.82 13.15 -17.33
CA PRO A 158 -24.55 13.66 -15.99
C PRO A 158 -25.01 12.72 -14.86
N ASN A 159 -26.18 12.08 -15.00
CA ASN A 159 -26.66 11.13 -14.00
C ASN A 159 -25.79 9.86 -13.91
N GLU A 160 -25.28 9.35 -15.03
CA GLU A 160 -24.31 8.24 -15.01
C GLU A 160 -22.97 8.67 -14.38
N LYS A 161 -22.53 9.91 -14.59
CA LYS A 161 -21.33 10.45 -13.90
C LYS A 161 -21.54 10.55 -12.39
N ARG A 162 -22.73 10.99 -11.95
CA ARG A 162 -23.12 11.03 -10.53
C ARG A 162 -23.12 9.64 -9.92
N ALA A 163 -23.74 8.67 -10.60
CA ALA A 163 -23.75 7.27 -10.17
C ALA A 163 -22.33 6.68 -10.08
N ALA A 164 -21.44 6.97 -11.04
CA ALA A 164 -20.05 6.54 -11.02
C ALA A 164 -19.27 7.12 -9.82
N MET A 165 -19.60 8.34 -9.38
CA MET A 165 -19.07 8.96 -8.17
C MET A 165 -19.87 8.62 -6.90
N ARG A 166 -20.85 7.72 -6.98
CA ARG A 166 -21.74 7.30 -5.89
C ARG A 166 -22.59 8.44 -5.28
N TYR A 167 -22.89 9.46 -6.10
CA TYR A 167 -23.91 10.46 -5.76
C TYR A 167 -25.29 9.98 -6.21
N ASP A 168 -26.31 10.50 -5.52
CA ASP A 168 -27.69 10.24 -5.89
C ASP A 168 -28.05 10.89 -7.24
N THR A 169 -28.90 10.22 -8.01
CA THR A 169 -29.40 10.70 -9.30
C THR A 169 -30.45 11.78 -9.08
N VAL A 170 -30.52 12.76 -10.00
CA VAL A 170 -31.53 13.82 -9.94
C VAL A 170 -32.60 13.53 -10.99
N GLU A 171 -33.87 13.70 -10.62
CA GLU A 171 -35.05 13.48 -11.48
C GLU A 171 -35.27 14.61 -12.53
N ASP A 172 -34.20 15.25 -12.99
CA ASP A 172 -34.27 16.24 -14.07
C ASP A 172 -34.04 15.54 -15.42
N GLU A 173 -34.96 15.71 -16.37
CA GLU A 173 -34.87 15.09 -17.72
C GLU A 173 -33.56 15.49 -18.44
N VAL A 174 -33.12 16.73 -18.23
CA VAL A 174 -31.88 17.30 -18.77
C VAL A 174 -30.63 16.56 -18.27
N MET A 175 -30.66 15.93 -17.10
CA MET A 175 -29.53 15.20 -16.52
C MET A 175 -29.34 13.80 -17.13
N ASN A 176 -30.30 13.34 -17.93
CA ASN A 176 -30.23 12.11 -18.72
C ASN A 176 -29.87 12.36 -20.20
N GLU A 177 -29.63 13.62 -20.58
CA GLU A 177 -29.21 13.98 -21.94
C GLU A 177 -27.68 14.05 -22.05
N ILE A 178 -27.17 13.77 -23.25
CA ILE A 178 -25.72 13.81 -23.54
C ILE A 178 -25.33 15.24 -23.90
N PHE A 179 -24.34 15.78 -23.18
CA PHE A 179 -23.80 17.11 -23.42
C PHE A 179 -22.58 17.05 -24.33
N ILE A 180 -22.62 17.75 -25.45
CA ILE A 180 -21.47 17.93 -26.34
C ILE A 180 -20.70 19.18 -25.87
N PRO A 181 -19.38 19.11 -25.63
CA PRO A 181 -18.60 20.28 -25.25
C PRO A 181 -18.62 21.30 -26.40
N ALA A 182 -19.27 22.44 -26.19
CA ALA A 182 -19.13 23.56 -27.10
C ALA A 182 -17.73 24.16 -26.92
N GLY A 183 -16.90 24.07 -27.96
CA GLY A 183 -15.63 24.81 -28.03
C GLY A 183 -15.87 26.32 -28.15
N TYR A 184 -14.82 27.09 -28.47
CA TYR A 184 -14.99 28.51 -28.77
C TYR A 184 -15.96 28.70 -29.95
N LEU A 185 -17.19 29.11 -29.65
CA LEU A 185 -18.14 29.55 -30.66
C LEU A 185 -17.79 30.99 -31.05
N PRO A 186 -17.64 31.31 -32.34
CA PRO A 186 -17.51 32.68 -32.79
C PRO A 186 -18.76 33.47 -32.36
N ILE A 187 -18.57 34.75 -32.00
CA ILE A 187 -19.63 35.63 -31.47
C ILE A 187 -20.89 35.69 -32.37
N ASP A 188 -20.75 35.46 -33.66
CA ASP A 188 -21.82 35.47 -34.66
C ASP A 188 -22.80 34.28 -34.55
N GLU A 189 -22.35 33.16 -34.00
CA GLU A 189 -23.13 31.91 -33.91
C GLU A 189 -24.03 31.87 -32.66
N LEU A 190 -23.79 32.75 -31.68
CA LEU A 190 -24.61 32.83 -30.46
C LEU A 190 -26.05 33.33 -30.76
N THR A 191 -26.20 34.11 -31.83
CA THR A 191 -27.49 34.65 -32.29
C THR A 191 -28.35 33.63 -33.05
N MET A 192 -27.75 32.55 -33.59
CA MET A 192 -28.47 31.52 -34.36
C MET A 192 -29.13 30.46 -33.49
N LEU A 193 -28.75 30.35 -32.21
CA LEU A 193 -29.37 29.44 -31.24
C LEU A 193 -30.62 30.01 -30.56
N GLN A 194 -31.00 31.26 -30.87
CA GLN A 194 -32.14 31.94 -30.22
C GLN A 194 -33.44 31.93 -31.02
N ASP A 195 -33.45 31.59 -32.32
CA ASP A 195 -34.67 31.61 -33.14
C ASP A 195 -35.02 30.20 -33.68
N PRO A 196 -36.08 29.54 -33.19
CA PRO A 196 -36.45 28.16 -33.57
C PRO A 196 -37.01 28.01 -35.00
N ARG A 197 -36.90 29.03 -35.86
CA ARG A 197 -37.49 29.06 -37.21
C ARG A 197 -36.54 28.64 -38.33
N ASP A 198 -35.23 28.63 -38.09
CA ASP A 198 -34.24 28.41 -39.16
C ASP A 198 -33.77 26.95 -39.30
N ALA A 199 -34.14 26.07 -38.36
CA ALA A 199 -33.78 24.64 -38.41
C ALA A 199 -34.48 23.83 -39.52
N GLN A 200 -35.49 24.40 -40.20
CA GLN A 200 -36.28 23.67 -41.22
C GLN A 200 -35.94 23.98 -42.68
N GLN A 201 -35.05 24.94 -42.98
CA GLN A 201 -34.79 25.38 -44.36
C GLN A 201 -33.57 24.75 -45.05
N GLN A 202 -32.88 23.83 -44.40
CA GLN A 202 -31.63 23.27 -44.93
C GLN A 202 -31.80 21.96 -45.74
N SER A 203 -32.98 21.74 -46.35
CA SER A 203 -33.23 20.55 -47.18
C SER A 203 -33.39 20.80 -48.68
N ASP A 204 -33.31 22.04 -49.19
CA ASP A 204 -33.77 22.32 -50.57
C ASP A 204 -32.81 23.07 -51.51
N TYR A 205 -31.52 23.26 -51.16
CA TYR A 205 -30.58 23.91 -52.07
C TYR A 205 -29.27 23.14 -52.24
N ASN A 206 -29.36 21.97 -52.88
CA ASN A 206 -28.22 21.38 -53.57
C ASN A 206 -28.59 21.10 -55.03
N LEU A 207 -28.63 22.15 -55.85
CA LEU A 207 -28.60 22.07 -57.31
C LEU A 207 -27.41 22.90 -57.81
N PRO A 208 -26.43 22.29 -58.48
CA PRO A 208 -25.29 23.02 -59.01
C PRO A 208 -25.72 23.89 -60.21
N PRO A 209 -25.08 25.04 -60.44
CA PRO A 209 -25.44 25.93 -61.54
C PRO A 209 -25.09 25.29 -62.89
N VAL A 210 -26.07 25.22 -63.80
CA VAL A 210 -25.89 24.82 -65.20
C VAL A 210 -25.56 26.07 -66.02
N LYS A 211 -24.30 26.13 -66.48
CA LYS A 211 -23.67 27.03 -67.48
C LYS A 211 -24.10 28.50 -67.53
#